data_AF-A0A6P6NIZ6-F1
#
_entry.id   AF-A0A6P6NIZ6-F1
#
_cell.length_a   1.000
_cell.length_b   1.000
_cell.length_c   1.000
_cell.angle_alpha   90.00
_cell.angle_beta   90.00
_cell.angle_gamma   90.00
#
_symmetry.space_group_name_H-M   'P 1'
#
loop_
_entity.id
_entity.type
_entity.pdbx_description
1 polymer ?
#
loop_
_entity_poly.entity_id
_entity_poly.type
_entity_poly.pdbx_seq_one_letter_code
_entity_poly.pdbx_strand_id
1 'polypeptide(L)'
;MDGDERATSERILLEPYKYLLQLPGKQVRTKLSQAFNHWLNVPEDKLQVIIEVTEMLHNASLLIDDIEDSSNLRRGFPVAHSIYGVPSVINSANYVYFLGLEKVLTLEHPEAVHVFTRQLLELHRGQGLDIHWRDTYTCPSEDEYRGMVLQKTGGLFGLAVGLMQLFSHWKTDLKPLLDTLGLFFQIRDDYANLNSTEYSENKSFCEDLTEGKFSFPTIHAIWSHPESTQVQNILRQRTENVDIKRYCVDYLEKVGSFAYTRQTLLDLEAEAYRLIAELGGNPELEALLQHLSRMYKEPGGGASASQSREPGGGASKQ
;
A
#
# COMPACT_ATOMS: atom_id res chain seq x y z
N MET A 1 14.79 35.09 -9.94
CA MET A 1 15.59 34.37 -8.92
C MET A 1 16.87 33.96 -9.58
N ASP A 2 18.00 34.32 -8.97
CA ASP A 2 19.31 33.86 -9.42
C ASP A 2 19.39 32.32 -9.30
N GLY A 3 20.29 31.67 -10.05
CA GLY A 3 20.36 30.21 -10.12
C GLY A 3 20.54 29.52 -8.75
N ASP A 4 21.26 30.18 -7.83
CA ASP A 4 21.56 29.68 -6.48
C ASP A 4 20.37 29.82 -5.51
N GLU A 5 19.60 30.90 -5.62
CA GLU A 5 18.37 31.12 -4.85
C GLU A 5 17.28 30.12 -5.24
N ARG A 6 17.17 29.81 -6.54
CA ARG A 6 16.22 28.82 -7.04
C ARG A 6 16.59 27.42 -6.55
N ALA A 7 17.87 27.04 -6.61
CA ALA A 7 18.35 25.75 -6.10
C ALA A 7 18.12 25.60 -4.58
N THR A 8 18.32 26.67 -3.82
CA THR A 8 18.05 26.71 -2.38
C THR A 8 16.56 26.56 -2.09
N SER A 9 15.70 27.20 -2.88
CA SER A 9 14.24 27.12 -2.73
C SER A 9 13.72 25.71 -3.05
N GLU A 10 14.18 25.09 -4.14
CA GLU A 10 13.84 23.70 -4.50
C GLU A 10 14.24 22.72 -3.40
N ARG A 11 15.41 22.94 -2.77
CA ARG A 11 15.87 22.10 -1.67
C ARG A 11 14.91 22.15 -0.48
N ILE A 12 14.41 23.34 -0.12
CA ILE A 12 13.45 23.53 0.99
C ILE A 12 12.13 22.85 0.67
N LEU A 13 11.59 23.05 -0.53
CA LEU A 13 10.28 22.52 -0.92
C LEU A 13 10.26 20.99 -1.01
N LEU A 14 11.38 20.37 -1.38
CA LEU A 14 11.50 18.92 -1.54
C LEU A 14 12.09 18.20 -0.32
N GLU A 15 12.41 18.91 0.77
CA GLU A 15 13.04 18.29 1.93
C GLU A 15 12.18 17.16 2.55
N PRO A 16 10.86 17.34 2.79
CA PRO A 16 10.03 16.25 3.31
C PRO A 16 9.94 15.05 2.36
N TYR A 17 9.89 15.31 1.06
CA TYR A 17 9.89 14.25 0.04
C TYR A 17 11.21 13.48 0.01
N LYS A 18 12.35 14.19 0.04
CA LYS A 18 13.68 13.58 0.10
C LYS A 18 13.90 12.80 1.39
N TYR A 19 13.35 13.25 2.51
CA TYR A 19 13.36 12.50 3.76
C TYR A 19 12.69 11.13 3.59
N LEU A 20 11.48 11.09 3.01
CA LEU A 20 10.79 9.82 2.76
C LEU A 20 11.58 8.89 1.81
N LEU A 21 12.27 9.44 0.81
CA LEU A 21 13.09 8.65 -0.12
C LEU A 21 14.32 8.00 0.52
N GLN A 22 14.83 8.55 1.64
CA GLN A 22 15.94 7.94 2.37
C GLN A 22 15.52 6.66 3.11
N LEU A 23 14.22 6.47 3.32
CA LEU A 23 13.69 5.31 4.03
C LEU A 23 13.67 4.08 3.11
N PRO A 24 14.24 2.94 3.50
CA PRO A 24 14.33 1.75 2.65
C PRO A 24 12.94 1.23 2.26
N GLY A 25 12.63 1.24 0.95
CA GLY A 25 11.37 0.74 0.40
C GLY A 25 11.55 -0.58 -0.38
N LYS A 26 10.47 -1.36 -0.54
CA LYS A 26 10.50 -2.66 -1.24
C LYS A 26 10.51 -2.56 -2.78
N GLN A 27 10.48 -1.34 -3.34
CA GLN A 27 10.49 -1.02 -4.79
C GLN A 27 9.56 -1.91 -5.65
N VAL A 28 8.41 -2.28 -5.09
CA VAL A 28 7.48 -3.22 -5.72
C VAL A 28 6.93 -2.68 -7.05
N ARG A 29 6.68 -1.36 -7.13
CA ARG A 29 6.13 -0.71 -8.32
C ARG A 29 7.12 -0.71 -9.49
N THR A 30 8.40 -0.48 -9.22
CA THR A 30 9.48 -0.58 -10.20
C THR A 30 9.55 -1.99 -10.79
N LYS A 31 9.57 -3.01 -9.92
CA LYS A 31 9.56 -4.42 -10.33
C LYS A 31 8.30 -4.78 -11.12
N LEU A 32 7.15 -4.22 -10.73
CA LEU A 32 5.90 -4.43 -11.44
C LEU A 32 5.93 -3.80 -12.83
N SER A 33 6.39 -2.55 -12.98
CA SER A 33 6.56 -1.91 -14.29
C SER A 33 7.51 -2.71 -15.18
N GLN A 34 8.61 -3.23 -14.64
CA GLN A 34 9.54 -4.11 -15.36
C GLN A 34 8.85 -5.41 -15.78
N ALA A 35 8.12 -6.07 -14.87
CA ALA A 35 7.38 -7.29 -15.16
C ALA A 35 6.33 -7.07 -16.26
N PHE A 36 5.57 -5.97 -16.24
CA PHE A 36 4.63 -5.65 -17.32
C PHE A 36 5.34 -5.30 -18.63
N ASN A 37 6.58 -4.80 -18.58
CA ASN A 37 7.37 -4.53 -19.78
C ASN A 37 7.73 -5.80 -20.56
N HIS A 38 7.68 -6.98 -19.91
CA HIS A 38 7.77 -8.29 -20.57
C HIS A 38 6.78 -8.41 -21.74
N TRP A 39 5.55 -7.93 -21.55
CA TRP A 39 4.53 -7.92 -22.61
C TRP A 39 4.54 -6.63 -23.42
N LEU A 40 4.72 -5.49 -22.75
CA LEU A 40 4.51 -4.18 -23.37
C LEU A 40 5.70 -3.72 -24.22
N ASN A 41 6.92 -4.19 -23.96
CA ASN A 41 8.13 -3.89 -24.73
C ASN A 41 8.27 -2.39 -25.07
N VAL A 42 8.13 -1.55 -24.06
CA VAL A 42 8.21 -0.08 -24.16
C VAL A 42 9.67 0.33 -24.36
N PRO A 43 9.96 1.36 -25.20
CA PRO A 43 11.30 1.92 -25.31
C PRO A 43 11.87 2.36 -23.95
N GLU A 44 13.13 2.03 -23.69
CA GLU A 44 13.78 2.22 -22.39
C GLU A 44 13.71 3.67 -21.88
N ASP A 45 13.90 4.65 -22.78
CA ASP A 45 13.83 6.08 -22.45
C ASP A 45 12.44 6.47 -21.93
N LYS A 46 11.37 5.89 -22.51
CA LYS A 46 9.99 6.13 -22.08
C LYS A 46 9.65 5.35 -20.81
N LEU A 47 10.11 4.11 -20.70
CA LEU A 47 9.90 3.27 -19.51
C LEU A 47 10.49 3.93 -18.27
N GLN A 48 11.71 4.46 -18.36
CA GLN A 48 12.39 5.14 -17.25
C GLN A 48 11.60 6.37 -16.78
N VAL A 49 11.08 7.19 -17.70
CA VAL A 49 10.23 8.33 -17.37
C VAL A 49 8.94 7.88 -16.68
N ILE A 50 8.29 6.80 -17.15
CA ILE A 50 7.06 6.28 -16.55
C ILE A 50 7.31 5.74 -15.13
N ILE A 51 8.42 5.04 -14.91
CA ILE A 51 8.83 4.55 -13.60
C ILE A 51 9.03 5.73 -12.64
N GLU A 52 9.78 6.76 -13.05
CA GLU A 52 10.04 7.95 -12.25
C GLU A 52 8.74 8.67 -11.86
N VAL A 53 7.83 8.89 -12.82
CA VAL A 53 6.51 9.48 -12.55
C VAL A 53 5.74 8.65 -11.52
N THR A 54 5.70 7.34 -11.71
CA THR A 54 4.94 6.43 -10.83
C THR A 54 5.50 6.45 -9.41
N GLU A 55 6.83 6.47 -9.25
CA GLU A 55 7.49 6.56 -7.95
C GLU A 55 7.29 7.93 -7.28
N MET A 56 7.35 9.03 -8.05
CA MET A 56 7.08 10.37 -7.55
C MET A 56 5.68 10.47 -6.95
N LEU A 57 4.68 10.03 -7.71
CA LEU A 57 3.29 10.05 -7.26
C LEU A 57 3.05 9.08 -6.11
N HIS A 58 3.69 7.90 -6.12
CA HIS A 58 3.57 6.96 -5.01
C HIS A 58 4.07 7.59 -3.70
N ASN A 59 5.29 8.11 -3.69
CA ASN A 59 5.87 8.67 -2.46
C ASN A 59 5.15 9.96 -2.05
N ALA A 60 4.70 10.79 -3.00
CA ALA A 60 3.86 11.94 -2.70
C ALA A 60 2.52 11.52 -2.06
N SER A 61 1.87 10.46 -2.57
CA SER A 61 0.63 9.94 -1.99
C SER A 61 0.83 9.42 -0.57
N LEU A 62 1.97 8.76 -0.27
CA LEU A 62 2.26 8.31 1.10
C LEU A 62 2.40 9.48 2.08
N LEU A 63 3.00 10.60 1.66
CA LEU A 63 3.10 11.79 2.51
C LEU A 63 1.73 12.36 2.88
N ILE A 64 0.78 12.34 1.93
CA ILE A 64 -0.59 12.80 2.16
C ILE A 64 -1.38 11.77 2.97
N ASP A 65 -1.32 10.49 2.61
CA ASP A 65 -2.01 9.38 3.28
C ASP A 65 -1.62 9.32 4.77
N ASP A 66 -0.32 9.37 5.09
CA ASP A 66 0.15 9.37 6.48
C ASP A 66 -0.42 10.57 7.30
N ILE A 67 -0.71 11.72 6.65
CA ILE A 67 -1.38 12.87 7.30
C ILE A 67 -2.88 12.62 7.46
N GLU A 68 -3.54 12.15 6.39
CA GLU A 68 -4.97 11.88 6.37
C GLU A 68 -5.38 10.80 7.37
N ASP A 69 -4.48 9.84 7.61
CA ASP A 69 -4.65 8.73 8.55
C ASP A 69 -4.11 9.04 9.96
N SER A 70 -3.41 10.16 10.15
CA SER A 70 -2.72 10.48 11.42
C SER A 70 -1.74 9.39 11.85
N SER A 71 -1.06 8.78 10.87
CA SER A 71 -0.09 7.71 11.10
C SER A 71 1.12 8.25 11.88
N ASN A 72 1.76 7.37 12.66
CA ASN A 72 2.92 7.75 13.48
C ASN A 72 4.24 7.34 12.81
N LEU A 73 4.26 6.20 12.12
CA LEU A 73 5.46 5.62 11.53
C LEU A 73 5.26 5.22 10.07
N ARG A 74 6.31 5.44 9.27
CA ARG A 74 6.45 4.90 7.92
C ARG A 74 7.79 4.17 7.80
N ARG A 75 7.74 2.89 7.40
CA ARG A 75 8.95 2.05 7.18
C ARG A 75 9.84 1.98 8.45
N GLY A 76 9.24 2.09 9.63
CA GLY A 76 9.93 2.06 10.93
C GLY A 76 10.51 3.40 11.37
N PHE A 77 10.27 4.48 10.64
CA PHE A 77 10.74 5.82 10.95
C PHE A 77 9.57 6.78 11.17
N PRO A 78 9.76 7.90 11.90
CA PRO A 78 8.73 8.91 12.04
C PRO A 78 8.20 9.40 10.68
N VAL A 79 6.89 9.58 10.57
CA VAL A 79 6.27 10.20 9.39
C VAL A 79 6.82 11.61 9.17
N ALA A 80 6.93 12.03 7.91
CA ALA A 80 7.54 13.33 7.58
C ALA A 80 6.83 14.51 8.26
N HIS A 81 5.51 14.43 8.43
CA HIS A 81 4.72 15.53 8.99
C HIS A 81 4.94 15.72 10.50
N SER A 82 5.45 14.71 11.23
CA SER A 82 5.83 14.85 12.63
C SER A 82 7.16 15.61 12.80
N ILE A 83 8.00 15.64 11.76
CA ILE A 83 9.29 16.33 11.73
C ILE A 83 9.15 17.75 11.16
N TYR A 84 8.54 17.87 9.98
CA TYR A 84 8.49 19.11 9.20
C TYR A 84 7.18 19.89 9.34
N GLY A 85 6.20 19.32 10.05
CA GLY A 85 4.87 19.89 10.24
C GLY A 85 3.93 19.62 9.07
N VAL A 86 2.65 19.42 9.38
CA VAL A 86 1.58 19.15 8.41
C VAL A 86 1.55 20.14 7.24
N PRO A 87 1.61 21.48 7.43
CA PRO A 87 1.51 22.43 6.31
C PRO A 87 2.63 22.25 5.27
N SER A 88 3.87 22.04 5.75
CA SER A 88 5.05 21.87 4.88
C SER A 88 4.94 20.60 4.06
N VAL A 89 4.47 19.50 4.67
CA VAL A 89 4.40 18.20 4.02
C VAL A 89 3.25 18.15 3.00
N ILE A 90 2.08 18.71 3.30
CA ILE A 90 0.99 18.86 2.32
C ILE A 90 1.49 19.63 1.10
N ASN A 91 2.15 20.77 1.31
CA ASN A 91 2.66 21.59 0.22
C ASN A 91 3.73 20.83 -0.60
N SER A 92 4.67 20.16 0.08
CA SER A 92 5.73 19.38 -0.57
C SER A 92 5.16 18.24 -1.42
N ALA A 93 4.21 17.46 -0.90
CA ALA A 93 3.59 16.36 -1.62
C ALA A 93 2.78 16.85 -2.84
N ASN A 94 1.97 17.89 -2.67
CA ASN A 94 1.21 18.49 -3.77
C ASN A 94 2.15 19.08 -4.84
N TYR A 95 3.26 19.69 -4.44
CA TYR A 95 4.26 20.16 -5.37
C TYR A 95 4.85 19.01 -6.22
N VAL A 96 5.16 17.86 -5.59
CA VAL A 96 5.63 16.66 -6.30
C VAL A 96 4.58 16.07 -7.24
N TYR A 97 3.28 16.16 -6.94
CA TYR A 97 2.24 15.78 -7.91
C TYR A 97 2.34 16.58 -9.21
N PHE A 98 2.58 17.89 -9.14
CA PHE A 98 2.75 18.74 -10.32
C PHE A 98 4.10 18.56 -11.01
N LEU A 99 5.17 18.26 -10.28
CA LEU A 99 6.44 17.82 -10.90
C LEU A 99 6.25 16.48 -11.63
N GLY A 100 5.41 15.58 -11.10
CA GLY A 100 5.01 14.36 -11.78
C GLY A 100 4.28 14.65 -13.10
N LEU A 101 3.35 15.61 -13.11
CA LEU A 101 2.70 16.06 -14.34
C LEU A 101 3.69 16.69 -15.34
N GLU A 102 4.59 17.56 -14.87
CA GLU A 102 5.65 18.15 -15.70
C GLU A 102 6.50 17.04 -16.35
N LYS A 103 6.85 16.02 -15.58
CA LYS A 103 7.59 14.86 -16.07
C LYS A 103 6.80 14.05 -17.09
N VAL A 104 5.48 13.84 -16.90
CA VAL A 104 4.61 13.17 -17.88
C VAL A 104 4.58 13.91 -19.21
N LEU A 105 4.61 15.25 -19.21
CA LEU A 105 4.62 16.03 -20.45
C LEU A 105 5.86 15.73 -21.32
N THR A 106 6.99 15.34 -20.72
CA THR A 106 8.22 14.94 -21.45
C THR A 106 8.08 13.63 -22.23
N LEU A 107 7.02 12.85 -22.00
CA LEU A 107 6.71 11.69 -22.82
C LEU A 107 6.30 12.07 -24.26
N GLU A 108 5.85 13.31 -24.46
CA GLU A 108 5.45 13.88 -25.76
C GLU A 108 4.36 13.07 -26.49
N HIS A 109 3.50 12.39 -25.73
CA HIS A 109 2.35 11.67 -26.27
C HIS A 109 1.04 12.41 -25.92
N PRO A 110 0.15 12.67 -26.90
CA PRO A 110 -1.06 13.48 -26.69
C PRO A 110 -1.99 12.94 -25.60
N GLU A 111 -2.10 11.61 -25.50
CA GLU A 111 -2.95 10.95 -24.49
C GLU A 111 -2.31 10.83 -23.09
N ALA A 112 -1.02 11.14 -22.92
CA ALA A 112 -0.33 10.90 -21.65
C ALA A 112 -0.93 11.70 -20.49
N VAL A 113 -1.28 12.97 -20.74
CA VAL A 113 -1.95 13.82 -19.75
C VAL A 113 -3.37 13.31 -19.46
N HIS A 114 -4.09 12.79 -20.46
CA HIS A 114 -5.43 12.24 -20.25
C HIS A 114 -5.39 11.00 -19.34
N VAL A 115 -4.44 10.09 -19.58
CA VAL A 115 -4.20 8.92 -18.71
C VAL A 115 -3.84 9.38 -17.29
N PHE A 116 -2.91 10.32 -17.16
CA PHE A 116 -2.51 10.89 -15.87
C PHE A 116 -3.69 11.46 -15.09
N THR A 117 -4.45 12.37 -15.71
CA THR A 117 -5.60 13.02 -15.06
C THR A 117 -6.67 12.00 -14.66
N ARG A 118 -7.01 11.06 -15.56
CA ARG A 118 -8.02 10.03 -15.27
C ARG A 118 -7.61 9.18 -14.07
N GLN A 119 -6.37 8.72 -14.03
CA GLN A 119 -5.90 7.84 -12.96
C GLN A 119 -5.76 8.55 -11.61
N LEU A 120 -5.34 9.82 -11.59
CA LEU A 120 -5.33 10.61 -10.35
C LEU A 120 -6.74 10.87 -9.83
N LEU A 121 -7.72 11.11 -10.71
CA LEU A 121 -9.12 11.25 -10.30
C LEU A 121 -9.66 9.96 -9.69
N GLU A 122 -9.37 8.79 -10.28
CA GLU A 122 -9.73 7.50 -9.67
C GLU A 122 -9.07 7.32 -8.30
N LEU A 123 -7.77 7.59 -8.17
CA LEU A 123 -7.06 7.49 -6.89
C LEU A 123 -7.75 8.31 -5.79
N HIS A 124 -8.09 9.57 -6.08
CA HIS A 124 -8.75 10.45 -5.11
C HIS A 124 -10.21 10.06 -4.83
N ARG A 125 -10.93 9.47 -5.81
CA ARG A 125 -12.27 8.91 -5.57
C ARG A 125 -12.20 7.75 -4.58
N GLY A 126 -11.25 6.84 -4.77
CA GLY A 126 -11.01 5.73 -3.85
C GLY A 126 -10.63 6.21 -2.45
N GLN A 127 -9.62 7.08 -2.35
CA GLN A 127 -9.18 7.67 -1.08
C GLN A 127 -10.32 8.40 -0.35
N GLY A 128 -11.11 9.18 -1.08
CA GLY A 128 -12.22 9.93 -0.52
C GLY A 128 -13.31 9.04 0.07
N LEU A 129 -13.60 7.89 -0.55
CA LEU A 129 -14.55 6.90 0.00
C LEU A 129 -14.01 6.22 1.26
N ASP A 130 -12.72 5.83 1.27
CA ASP A 130 -12.04 5.23 2.42
C ASP A 130 -12.13 6.16 3.65
N ILE A 131 -11.77 7.44 3.45
CA ILE A 131 -11.88 8.50 4.47
C ILE A 131 -13.34 8.73 4.89
N HIS A 132 -14.27 8.81 3.93
CA HIS A 132 -15.68 9.06 4.22
C HIS A 132 -16.28 7.99 5.11
N TRP A 133 -16.06 6.71 4.80
CA TRP A 133 -16.55 5.60 5.61
C TRP A 133 -15.96 5.63 7.01
N ARG A 134 -14.63 5.80 7.12
CA ARG A 134 -13.89 5.92 8.39
C ARG A 134 -14.44 7.06 9.27
N ASP A 135 -14.63 8.25 8.70
CA ASP A 135 -14.98 9.46 9.48
C ASP A 135 -16.48 9.58 9.76
N THR A 136 -17.33 8.93 8.96
CA THR A 136 -18.78 8.81 9.23
C THR A 136 -19.14 7.57 10.04
N TYR A 137 -18.17 6.68 10.30
CA TYR A 137 -18.36 5.40 10.96
C TYR A 137 -19.37 4.48 10.26
N THR A 138 -19.40 4.56 8.93
CA THR A 138 -20.27 3.74 8.09
C THR A 138 -19.45 2.62 7.47
N CYS A 139 -19.54 1.41 8.03
CA CYS A 139 -18.82 0.25 7.49
C CYS A 139 -19.36 -0.08 6.08
N PRO A 140 -18.50 -0.12 5.05
CA PRO A 140 -18.92 -0.52 3.71
C PRO A 140 -19.22 -2.02 3.66
N SER A 141 -20.01 -2.45 2.67
CA SER A 141 -20.05 -3.85 2.25
C SER A 141 -18.71 -4.28 1.62
N GLU A 142 -18.48 -5.58 1.49
CA GLU A 142 -17.27 -6.08 0.85
C GLU A 142 -17.16 -5.64 -0.62
N ASP A 143 -18.27 -5.62 -1.36
CA ASP A 143 -18.30 -5.19 -2.77
C ASP A 143 -17.96 -3.70 -2.92
N GLU A 144 -18.47 -2.85 -2.03
CA GLU A 144 -18.13 -1.44 -1.99
C GLU A 144 -16.64 -1.24 -1.67
N TYR A 145 -16.12 -1.96 -0.67
CA TYR A 145 -14.68 -1.94 -0.36
C TYR A 145 -13.86 -2.35 -1.58
N ARG A 146 -14.20 -3.45 -2.25
CA ARG A 146 -13.49 -3.90 -3.46
C ARG A 146 -13.52 -2.83 -4.55
N GLY A 147 -14.68 -2.21 -4.79
CA GLY A 147 -14.82 -1.10 -5.73
C GLY A 147 -13.90 0.08 -5.39
N MET A 148 -13.85 0.49 -4.12
CA MET A 148 -12.96 1.56 -3.64
C MET A 148 -11.48 1.20 -3.84
N VAL A 149 -11.08 -0.04 -3.53
CA VAL A 149 -9.68 -0.49 -3.68
C VAL A 149 -9.22 -0.47 -5.14
N LEU A 150 -10.10 -0.85 -6.07
CA LEU A 150 -9.82 -0.77 -7.51
C LEU A 150 -9.54 0.68 -7.96
N GLN A 151 -10.13 1.66 -7.28
CA GLN A 151 -9.87 3.08 -7.54
C GLN A 151 -8.58 3.57 -6.85
N LYS A 152 -8.43 3.30 -5.54
CA LYS A 152 -7.28 3.76 -4.72
C LYS A 152 -5.96 3.12 -5.17
N THR A 153 -5.90 1.79 -5.16
CA THR A 153 -4.67 1.03 -5.42
C THR A 153 -4.52 0.69 -6.90
N GLY A 154 -5.63 0.37 -7.57
CA GLY A 154 -5.65 0.16 -9.03
C GLY A 154 -5.37 1.45 -9.82
N GLY A 155 -5.67 2.64 -9.26
CA GLY A 155 -5.37 3.94 -9.87
C GLY A 155 -3.90 4.13 -10.20
N LEU A 156 -2.97 3.81 -9.29
CA LEU A 156 -1.55 4.02 -9.56
C LEU A 156 -0.94 2.92 -10.45
N PHE A 157 -1.38 1.66 -10.33
CA PHE A 157 -0.96 0.60 -11.25
C PHE A 157 -1.46 0.86 -12.67
N GLY A 158 -2.72 1.27 -12.82
CA GLY A 158 -3.29 1.64 -14.10
C GLY A 158 -2.67 2.89 -14.71
N LEU A 159 -2.04 3.77 -13.91
CA LEU A 159 -1.23 4.87 -14.43
C LEU A 159 0.03 4.36 -15.10
N ALA A 160 0.82 3.55 -14.40
CA ALA A 160 2.06 3.01 -14.93
C ALA A 160 1.82 2.21 -16.21
N VAL A 161 0.92 1.21 -16.14
CA VAL A 161 0.60 0.35 -17.29
C VAL A 161 -0.13 1.10 -18.39
N GLY A 162 -1.04 2.02 -18.04
CA GLY A 162 -1.74 2.85 -19.02
C GLY A 162 -0.79 3.75 -19.82
N LEU A 163 0.20 4.36 -19.17
CA LEU A 163 1.25 5.13 -19.86
C LEU A 163 2.13 4.22 -20.72
N MET A 164 2.50 3.03 -20.23
CA MET A 164 3.27 2.05 -20.99
C MET A 164 2.55 1.60 -22.27
N GLN A 165 1.23 1.37 -22.20
CA GLN A 165 0.42 0.97 -23.35
C GLN A 165 0.36 2.01 -24.48
N LEU A 166 0.59 3.29 -24.18
CA LEU A 166 0.68 4.35 -25.20
C LEU A 166 1.87 4.13 -26.14
N PHE A 167 2.95 3.55 -25.63
CA PHE A 167 4.20 3.31 -26.36
C PHE A 167 4.38 1.84 -26.76
N SER A 168 3.35 1.02 -26.57
CA SER A 168 3.37 -0.40 -26.87
C SER A 168 2.48 -0.76 -28.06
N HIS A 169 2.91 -1.76 -28.83
CA HIS A 169 2.07 -2.43 -29.83
C HIS A 169 1.12 -3.47 -29.22
N TRP A 170 1.31 -3.84 -27.96
CA TRP A 170 0.44 -4.77 -27.26
C TRP A 170 -0.89 -4.09 -26.89
N LYS A 171 -2.00 -4.55 -27.49
CA LYS A 171 -3.34 -3.96 -27.33
C LYS A 171 -4.30 -4.81 -26.49
N THR A 172 -3.85 -5.96 -26.00
CA THR A 172 -4.67 -6.80 -25.12
C THR A 172 -5.01 -6.05 -23.84
N ASP A 173 -6.25 -6.22 -23.38
CA ASP A 173 -6.72 -5.59 -22.15
C ASP A 173 -6.02 -6.23 -20.93
N LEU A 174 -5.27 -5.42 -20.20
CA LEU A 174 -4.58 -5.82 -18.97
C LEU A 174 -5.37 -5.47 -17.71
N LYS A 175 -6.53 -4.80 -17.85
CA LYS A 175 -7.32 -4.31 -16.73
C LYS A 175 -7.77 -5.43 -15.78
N PRO A 176 -8.26 -6.60 -16.23
CA PRO A 176 -8.66 -7.66 -15.29
C PRO A 176 -7.51 -8.13 -14.39
N LEU A 177 -6.30 -8.23 -14.94
CA LEU A 177 -5.11 -8.59 -14.16
C LEU A 177 -4.72 -7.45 -13.21
N LEU A 178 -4.73 -6.20 -13.67
CA LEU A 178 -4.45 -5.04 -12.82
C LEU A 178 -5.44 -4.90 -11.65
N ASP A 179 -6.72 -5.13 -11.90
CA ASP A 179 -7.78 -5.12 -10.88
C ASP A 179 -7.52 -6.21 -9.83
N THR A 180 -7.20 -7.43 -10.29
CA THR A 180 -6.88 -8.58 -9.44
C THR A 180 -5.64 -8.29 -8.57
N LEU A 181 -4.58 -7.75 -9.18
CA LEU A 181 -3.37 -7.36 -8.46
C LEU A 181 -3.66 -6.23 -7.47
N GLY A 182 -4.45 -5.21 -7.85
CA GLY A 182 -4.83 -4.10 -6.97
C GLY A 182 -5.52 -4.59 -5.70
N LEU A 183 -6.51 -5.47 -5.84
CA LEU A 183 -7.18 -6.13 -4.72
C LEU A 183 -6.22 -6.98 -3.88
N PHE A 184 -5.39 -7.79 -4.53
CA PHE A 184 -4.39 -8.63 -3.87
C PHE A 184 -3.43 -7.79 -3.01
N PHE A 185 -2.89 -6.71 -3.56
CA PHE A 185 -1.95 -5.84 -2.86
C PHE A 185 -2.59 -5.17 -1.64
N GLN A 186 -3.81 -4.65 -1.77
CA GLN A 186 -4.48 -3.95 -0.67
C GLN A 186 -4.92 -4.90 0.43
N ILE A 187 -5.60 -6.02 0.09
CA ILE A 187 -6.06 -6.99 1.09
C ILE A 187 -4.87 -7.63 1.82
N ARG A 188 -3.74 -7.80 1.13
CA ARG A 188 -2.50 -8.25 1.75
C ARG A 188 -1.94 -7.21 2.73
N ASP A 189 -2.02 -5.92 2.40
CA ASP A 189 -1.59 -4.83 3.28
C ASP A 189 -2.46 -4.78 4.54
N ASP A 190 -3.78 -4.82 4.38
CA ASP A 190 -4.76 -4.88 5.47
C ASP A 190 -4.53 -6.10 6.38
N TYR A 191 -4.24 -7.28 5.80
CA TYR A 191 -3.87 -8.47 6.57
C TYR A 191 -2.57 -8.27 7.35
N ALA A 192 -1.54 -7.71 6.70
CA ALA A 192 -0.24 -7.51 7.30
C ALA A 192 -0.30 -6.50 8.46
N ASN A 193 -1.08 -5.42 8.33
CA ASN A 193 -1.24 -4.40 9.37
C ASN A 193 -1.69 -5.00 10.70
N LEU A 194 -2.59 -5.99 10.64
CA LEU A 194 -3.21 -6.60 11.82
C LEU A 194 -2.58 -7.92 12.29
N ASN A 195 -1.84 -8.63 11.43
CA ASN A 195 -1.34 -9.98 11.72
C ASN A 195 0.19 -10.17 11.52
N SER A 196 0.97 -9.11 11.31
CA SER A 196 2.42 -9.23 11.11
C SER A 196 3.26 -8.47 12.14
N THR A 197 4.22 -9.19 12.74
CA THR A 197 5.24 -8.64 13.64
C THR A 197 6.18 -7.69 12.89
N GLU A 198 6.67 -8.06 11.71
CA GLU A 198 7.51 -7.19 10.85
C GLU A 198 6.75 -5.90 10.48
N TYR A 199 5.44 -6.00 10.24
CA TYR A 199 4.64 -4.84 9.88
C TYR A 199 4.40 -3.91 11.07
N SER A 200 4.25 -4.48 12.27
CA SER A 200 4.19 -3.74 13.53
C SER A 200 5.46 -2.92 13.78
N GLU A 201 6.63 -3.43 13.37
CA GLU A 201 7.91 -2.69 13.43
C GLU A 201 7.95 -1.54 12.41
N ASN A 202 7.23 -1.64 11.29
CA ASN A 202 7.26 -0.67 10.20
C ASN A 202 6.20 0.45 10.26
N LYS A 203 5.01 0.16 10.80
CA LYS A 203 3.84 1.08 10.87
C LYS A 203 3.30 1.28 12.30
N SER A 204 3.95 0.72 13.33
CA SER A 204 3.37 0.55 14.68
C SER A 204 2.33 -0.58 14.77
N PHE A 205 2.07 -1.07 15.98
CA PHE A 205 1.19 -2.22 16.21
C PHE A 205 -0.27 -1.90 15.86
N CYS A 206 -0.82 -2.59 14.86
CA CYS A 206 -2.21 -2.46 14.38
C CYS A 206 -2.63 -1.00 14.17
N GLU A 207 -1.92 -0.29 13.29
CA GLU A 207 -2.16 1.13 13.01
C GLU A 207 -3.57 1.36 12.44
N ASP A 208 -4.09 0.46 11.60
CA ASP A 208 -5.44 0.55 11.02
C ASP A 208 -6.53 0.70 12.12
N LEU A 209 -6.31 0.11 13.31
CA LEU A 209 -7.23 0.22 14.45
C LEU A 209 -7.16 1.60 15.12
N THR A 210 -5.99 2.25 15.13
CA THR A 210 -5.82 3.64 15.59
C THR A 210 -6.39 4.62 14.59
N GLU A 211 -6.18 4.37 13.30
CA GLU A 211 -6.78 5.15 12.22
C GLU A 211 -8.31 5.06 12.25
N GLY A 212 -8.86 3.96 12.77
CA GLY A 212 -10.30 3.68 12.78
C GLY A 212 -10.80 3.20 11.41
N LYS A 213 -9.88 2.71 10.57
CA LYS A 213 -10.13 2.33 9.19
C LYS A 213 -10.92 1.03 9.10
N PHE A 214 -11.84 0.95 8.13
CA PHE A 214 -12.53 -0.28 7.78
C PHE A 214 -11.69 -1.10 6.79
N SER A 215 -10.72 -1.86 7.31
CA SER A 215 -9.90 -2.80 6.53
C SER A 215 -10.61 -4.14 6.29
N PHE A 216 -10.16 -4.91 5.29
CA PHE A 216 -10.82 -6.15 4.87
C PHE A 216 -11.16 -7.13 6.03
N PRO A 217 -10.25 -7.44 6.99
CA PRO A 217 -10.57 -8.32 8.11
C PRO A 217 -11.62 -7.74 9.08
N THR A 218 -11.63 -6.42 9.27
CA THR A 218 -12.58 -5.75 10.17
C THR A 218 -13.97 -5.67 9.54
N ILE A 219 -14.06 -5.39 8.24
CA ILE A 219 -15.30 -5.46 7.46
C ILE A 219 -15.94 -6.84 7.59
N HIS A 220 -15.17 -7.91 7.35
CA HIS A 220 -15.66 -9.28 7.50
C HIS A 220 -16.21 -9.53 8.92
N ALA A 221 -15.49 -9.14 9.97
CA ALA A 221 -15.94 -9.35 11.35
C ALA A 221 -17.26 -8.64 11.65
N ILE A 222 -17.41 -7.41 11.16
CA ILE A 222 -18.59 -6.58 11.36
C ILE A 222 -19.82 -7.20 10.68
N TRP A 223 -19.68 -7.67 9.44
CA TRP A 223 -20.80 -8.20 8.67
C TRP A 223 -21.15 -9.66 9.00
N SER A 224 -20.15 -10.48 9.37
CA SER A 224 -20.38 -11.88 9.74
C SER A 224 -21.01 -12.06 11.13
N HIS A 225 -20.86 -11.07 12.01
CA HIS A 225 -21.33 -11.10 13.40
C HIS A 225 -22.10 -9.81 13.76
N PRO A 226 -23.24 -9.52 13.10
CA PRO A 226 -23.97 -8.25 13.25
C PRO A 226 -24.58 -8.04 14.64
N GLU A 227 -24.69 -9.09 15.46
CA GLU A 227 -25.10 -9.02 16.86
C GLU A 227 -24.07 -8.33 17.77
N SER A 228 -22.82 -8.21 17.31
CA SER A 228 -21.73 -7.56 18.01
C SER A 228 -21.37 -6.23 17.36
N THR A 229 -21.23 -5.18 18.18
CA THR A 229 -20.75 -3.86 17.72
C THR A 229 -19.33 -3.56 18.24
N GLN A 230 -18.61 -4.59 18.71
CA GLN A 230 -17.32 -4.42 19.39
C GLN A 230 -16.27 -3.80 18.47
N VAL A 231 -16.11 -4.32 17.25
CA VAL A 231 -15.11 -3.85 16.29
C VAL A 231 -15.40 -2.39 15.90
N GLN A 232 -16.65 -2.05 15.57
CA GLN A 232 -17.03 -0.68 15.22
C GLN A 232 -16.74 0.31 16.35
N ASN A 233 -17.03 -0.07 17.60
CA ASN A 233 -16.76 0.80 18.75
C ASN A 233 -15.26 0.97 19.01
N ILE A 234 -14.44 -0.06 18.80
CA ILE A 234 -12.98 0.06 18.92
C ILE A 234 -12.42 0.98 17.83
N LEU A 235 -12.81 0.79 16.58
CA LEU A 235 -12.40 1.67 15.47
C LEU A 235 -12.78 3.12 15.73
N ARG A 236 -14.00 3.36 16.26
CA ARG A 236 -14.47 4.71 16.61
C ARG A 236 -13.65 5.38 17.72
N GLN A 237 -13.03 4.62 18.60
CA GLN A 237 -12.19 5.18 19.67
C GLN A 237 -10.86 5.73 19.17
N ARG A 238 -10.39 5.31 17.98
CA ARG A 238 -9.06 5.67 17.45
C ARG A 238 -7.95 5.50 18.49
N THR A 239 -8.01 4.37 19.19
CA THR A 239 -7.22 4.15 20.39
C THR A 239 -5.77 3.80 20.06
N GLU A 240 -4.83 4.32 20.85
CA GLU A 240 -3.43 3.88 20.85
C GLU A 240 -3.16 2.79 21.90
N ASN A 241 -4.17 2.43 22.70
CA ASN A 241 -4.03 1.44 23.76
C ASN A 241 -3.79 0.03 23.18
N VAL A 242 -2.61 -0.52 23.45
CA VAL A 242 -2.17 -1.83 22.94
C VAL A 242 -3.06 -2.98 23.41
N ASP A 243 -3.60 -2.93 24.63
CA ASP A 243 -4.46 -3.99 25.16
C ASP A 243 -5.81 -4.02 24.43
N ILE A 244 -6.38 -2.84 24.11
CA ILE A 244 -7.61 -2.76 23.31
C ILE A 244 -7.36 -3.28 21.88
N LYS A 245 -6.22 -2.93 21.29
CA LYS A 245 -5.83 -3.44 19.97
C LYS A 245 -5.67 -4.96 19.96
N ARG A 246 -4.97 -5.53 20.95
CA ARG A 246 -4.81 -6.99 21.11
C ARG A 246 -6.16 -7.68 21.28
N TYR A 247 -7.03 -7.13 22.12
CA TYR A 247 -8.39 -7.65 22.29
C TYR A 247 -9.17 -7.67 20.96
N CYS A 248 -9.06 -6.62 20.15
CA CYS A 248 -9.67 -6.58 18.82
C CYS A 248 -9.11 -7.66 17.89
N VAL A 249 -7.78 -7.80 17.80
CA VAL A 249 -7.11 -8.81 16.98
C VAL A 249 -7.51 -10.23 17.39
N ASP A 250 -7.53 -10.52 18.69
CA ASP A 250 -7.96 -11.82 19.22
C ASP A 250 -9.42 -12.12 18.84
N TYR A 251 -10.29 -11.10 18.87
CA TYR A 251 -11.66 -11.22 18.40
C TYR A 251 -11.74 -11.53 16.91
N LEU A 252 -10.96 -10.83 16.06
CA LEU A 252 -10.89 -11.06 14.62
C LEU A 252 -10.44 -12.50 14.28
N GLU A 253 -9.47 -13.05 15.00
CA GLU A 253 -9.06 -14.46 14.86
C GLU A 253 -10.19 -15.41 15.28
N LYS A 254 -10.82 -15.16 16.43
CA LYS A 254 -11.91 -16.00 16.95
C LYS A 254 -13.11 -16.09 16.02
N VAL A 255 -13.47 -15.00 15.34
CA VAL A 255 -14.58 -14.97 14.37
C VAL A 255 -14.17 -15.40 12.96
N GLY A 256 -12.92 -15.82 12.77
CA GLY A 256 -12.42 -16.37 11.51
C GLY A 256 -12.09 -15.33 10.44
N SER A 257 -12.03 -14.03 10.78
CA SER A 257 -11.72 -12.98 9.80
C SER A 257 -10.36 -13.15 9.15
N PHE A 258 -9.32 -13.53 9.91
CA PHE A 258 -8.01 -13.78 9.32
C PHE A 258 -8.00 -15.01 8.40
N ALA A 259 -8.75 -16.06 8.74
CA ALA A 259 -8.89 -17.22 7.86
C ALA A 259 -9.62 -16.86 6.56
N TYR A 260 -10.69 -16.07 6.64
CA TYR A 260 -11.42 -15.56 5.47
C TYR A 260 -10.52 -14.69 4.58
N THR A 261 -9.75 -13.77 5.17
CA THR A 261 -8.80 -12.93 4.44
C THR A 261 -7.71 -13.76 3.76
N ARG A 262 -7.14 -14.77 4.44
CA ARG A 262 -6.16 -15.69 3.83
C ARG A 262 -6.75 -16.45 2.64
N GLN A 263 -7.97 -16.96 2.77
CA GLN A 263 -8.63 -17.66 1.67
C GLN A 263 -8.85 -16.72 0.47
N THR A 264 -9.32 -15.49 0.73
CA THR A 264 -9.48 -14.46 -0.31
C THR A 264 -8.16 -14.15 -1.03
N LEU A 265 -7.05 -14.07 -0.30
CA LEU A 265 -5.72 -13.85 -0.88
C LEU A 265 -5.25 -15.04 -1.73
N LEU A 266 -5.55 -16.28 -1.31
CA LEU A 266 -5.26 -17.48 -2.10
C LEU A 266 -6.07 -17.50 -3.40
N ASP A 267 -7.34 -17.12 -3.35
CA ASP A 267 -8.21 -17.07 -4.52
C ASP A 267 -7.76 -15.97 -5.51
N LEU A 268 -7.42 -14.78 -5.01
CA LEU A 268 -6.86 -13.69 -5.83
C LEU A 268 -5.51 -14.04 -6.44
N GLU A 269 -4.65 -14.74 -5.70
CA GLU A 269 -3.37 -15.23 -6.22
C GLU A 269 -3.58 -16.27 -7.34
N ALA A 270 -4.48 -17.24 -7.14
CA ALA A 270 -4.80 -18.24 -8.14
C ALA A 270 -5.38 -17.59 -9.41
N GLU A 271 -6.26 -16.61 -9.26
CA GLU A 271 -6.82 -15.84 -10.36
C GLU A 271 -5.75 -15.03 -11.11
N ALA A 272 -4.81 -14.40 -10.39
CA ALA A 272 -3.70 -13.70 -11.00
C ALA A 272 -2.83 -14.65 -11.85
N TYR A 273 -2.49 -15.84 -11.35
CA TYR A 273 -1.75 -16.84 -12.14
C TYR A 273 -2.53 -17.30 -13.37
N ARG A 274 -3.85 -17.52 -13.24
CA ARG A 274 -4.71 -17.89 -14.38
C ARG A 274 -4.68 -16.81 -15.47
N LEU A 275 -4.86 -15.55 -15.09
CA LEU A 275 -4.83 -14.41 -16.02
C LEU A 275 -3.45 -14.23 -16.66
N ILE A 276 -2.37 -14.40 -15.90
CA ILE A 276 -1.00 -14.37 -16.44
C ILE A 276 -0.80 -15.47 -17.49
N ALA A 277 -1.24 -16.69 -17.21
CA ALA A 277 -1.16 -17.81 -18.15
C ALA A 277 -1.95 -17.55 -19.44
N GLU A 278 -3.15 -16.95 -19.34
CA GLU A 278 -3.97 -16.56 -20.50
C GLU A 278 -3.31 -15.49 -21.37
N LEU A 279 -2.48 -14.64 -20.78
CA LEU A 279 -1.68 -13.63 -21.48
C LEU A 279 -0.37 -14.20 -22.07
N GLY A 280 -0.14 -15.52 -21.97
CA GLY A 280 1.04 -16.18 -22.51
C GLY A 280 2.18 -16.39 -21.49
N GLY A 281 1.92 -16.16 -20.20
CA GLY A 281 2.90 -16.30 -19.12
C GLY A 281 3.73 -15.04 -18.89
N ASN A 282 4.27 -14.90 -17.67
CA ASN A 282 5.17 -13.81 -17.29
C ASN A 282 6.00 -14.21 -16.06
N PRO A 283 7.22 -14.76 -16.25
CA PRO A 283 8.01 -15.29 -15.15
C PRO A 283 8.37 -14.25 -14.08
N GLU A 284 8.54 -12.99 -14.48
CA GLU A 284 8.88 -11.90 -13.56
C GLU A 284 7.70 -11.55 -12.65
N LEU A 285 6.49 -11.46 -13.21
CA LEU A 285 5.29 -11.19 -12.45
C LEU A 285 4.90 -12.37 -11.55
N GLU A 286 5.06 -13.60 -12.04
CA GLU A 286 4.85 -14.83 -11.27
C GLU A 286 5.81 -14.91 -10.07
N ALA A 287 7.10 -14.62 -10.27
CA ALA A 287 8.08 -14.59 -9.19
C ALA A 287 7.79 -13.50 -8.16
N LEU A 288 7.31 -12.32 -8.60
CA LEU A 288 6.90 -11.25 -7.70
C LEU A 288 5.69 -11.67 -6.86
N LEU A 289 4.67 -12.27 -7.47
CA LEU A 289 3.51 -12.82 -6.76
C LEU A 289 3.94 -13.86 -5.74
N GLN A 290 4.71 -14.86 -6.16
CA GLN A 290 5.21 -15.92 -5.28
C GLN A 290 5.96 -15.36 -4.07
N HIS A 291 6.79 -14.33 -4.26
CA HIS A 291 7.49 -13.66 -3.17
C HIS A 291 6.53 -12.99 -2.18
N LEU A 292 5.54 -12.26 -2.70
CA LEU A 292 4.56 -11.54 -1.88
C LEU A 292 3.60 -12.48 -1.13
N SER A 293 3.35 -13.67 -1.68
CA SER A 293 2.42 -14.67 -1.15
C SER A 293 2.91 -15.41 0.08
N ARG A 294 4.23 -15.44 0.33
CA ARG A 294 4.81 -16.15 1.49
C ARG A 294 4.21 -15.70 2.82
N MET A 295 3.90 -14.40 2.92
CA MET A 295 3.40 -13.75 4.14
C MET A 295 2.11 -14.36 4.70
N TYR A 296 1.22 -14.88 3.86
CA TYR A 296 -0.07 -15.42 4.29
C TYR A 296 -0.19 -16.94 4.11
N LYS A 297 0.84 -17.58 3.55
CA LYS A 297 0.92 -19.04 3.36
C LYS A 297 1.66 -19.76 4.49
N GLU A 298 2.60 -19.09 5.15
CA GLU A 298 3.31 -19.65 6.29
C GLU A 298 2.56 -19.29 7.59
N PRO A 299 2.01 -20.27 8.33
CA PRO A 299 1.41 -20.01 9.63
C PRO A 299 2.52 -19.72 10.65
N GLY A 300 2.73 -18.45 10.97
CA GLY A 300 3.47 -18.02 12.17
C GLY A 300 5.00 -18.01 12.07
N GLY A 301 5.56 -16.96 11.47
CA GLY A 301 6.99 -16.62 11.60
C GLY A 301 7.37 -15.77 12.83
N GLY A 302 6.47 -15.65 13.82
CA GLY A 302 6.65 -14.78 14.99
C GLY A 302 6.74 -15.50 16.34
N ALA A 303 6.68 -16.84 16.38
CA ALA A 303 6.72 -17.59 17.63
C ALA A 303 7.71 -18.77 17.57
N SER A 304 8.78 -18.61 18.34
CA SER A 304 9.74 -19.60 18.86
C SER A 304 11.04 -19.87 18.08
N ALA A 305 12.15 -19.37 18.66
CA ALA A 305 13.39 -20.12 18.82
C ALA A 305 14.13 -19.63 20.08
N SER A 306 13.74 -20.22 21.22
CA SER A 306 14.55 -20.56 22.41
C SER A 306 15.86 -19.82 22.71
N GLN A 307 15.93 -19.24 23.91
CA GLN A 307 16.98 -19.65 24.86
C GLN A 307 16.35 -20.09 26.17
N SER A 308 16.07 -21.39 26.24
CA SER A 308 15.95 -22.15 27.47
C SER A 308 17.27 -22.06 28.26
N ARG A 309 17.27 -21.31 29.36
CA ARG A 309 18.29 -21.45 30.40
C ARG A 309 17.88 -22.62 31.30
N GLU A 310 18.55 -23.76 31.11
CA GLU A 310 18.56 -24.82 32.12
C GLU A 310 19.38 -24.37 33.35
N PRO A 311 19.05 -24.90 34.54
CA PRO A 311 19.67 -24.51 35.80
C PRO A 311 20.97 -25.29 36.02
N GLY A 312 22.11 -24.61 35.90
CA GLY A 312 23.41 -25.16 36.30
C GLY A 312 23.54 -25.20 37.82
N GLY A 313 23.27 -26.37 38.41
CA GLY A 313 23.63 -26.68 39.79
C GLY A 313 25.13 -27.00 39.93
N GLY A 314 25.72 -26.52 41.02
CA GLY A 314 26.66 -27.32 41.83
C GLY A 314 28.17 -27.14 41.66
N ALA A 315 28.74 -26.54 42.70
CA ALA A 315 29.96 -26.96 43.42
C ALA A 315 31.37 -26.47 43.01
N SER A 316 31.85 -25.54 43.85
CA SER A 316 33.10 -25.61 44.65
C SER A 316 34.49 -25.59 43.97
N LYS A 317 35.33 -24.60 44.30
CA LYS A 317 36.41 -24.68 45.32
C LYS A 317 37.38 -23.48 45.22
N GLN A 318 37.84 -23.06 46.41
CA GLN A 318 38.89 -22.10 46.79
C GLN A 318 38.51 -20.62 46.80
#